data_AF-A0A9X0EW74-F1
#
_entry.id   AF-A0A9X0EW74-F1
#
_cell.length_a   1.000
_cell.length_b   1.000
_cell.length_c   1.000
_cell.angle_alpha   90.00
_cell.angle_beta   90.00
_cell.angle_gamma   90.00
#
_symmetry.space_group_name_H-M   'P 1'
#
loop_
_entity.id
_entity.type
_entity.pdbx_description
1 polymer ?
#
loop_
_entity_poly.entity_id
_entity_poly.type
_entity_poly.pdbx_seq_one_letter_code
_entity_poly.pdbx_strand_id
1 'polypeptide(L)'
;MSVMKKAWEIARKGQKQFGGKVKEYFAKALKMSWEIVKKGMKYVQVTKVEFMNEIRSKGKFEGFLTCKNEFKNTQKINIVADLEKKEITVDMGLKSLYTDLSEAINNYKRHNHYAGNGTEVYIWRAN
;
A
#
# COMPACT_ATOMS: atom_id res chain seq x y z
N MET A 1 5.58 13.27 -0.95
CA MET A 1 6.15 14.10 0.14
C MET A 1 7.67 14.05 0.04
N SER A 2 8.38 15.18 0.01
CA SER A 2 9.85 15.17 0.01
C SER A 2 10.41 15.09 1.43
N VAL A 3 11.32 14.13 1.68
CA VAL A 3 12.00 13.95 2.98
C VAL A 3 12.71 15.25 3.40
N MET A 4 13.34 15.94 2.45
CA MET A 4 14.06 17.19 2.71
C MET A 4 13.15 18.32 3.14
N LYS A 5 11.99 18.47 2.48
CA LYS A 5 10.98 19.47 2.87
C LYS A 5 10.49 19.19 4.30
N LYS A 6 10.26 17.91 4.64
CA LYS A 6 9.81 17.54 5.99
C LYS A 6 10.90 17.76 7.05
N ALA A 7 12.15 17.46 6.70
CA ALA A 7 13.29 17.70 7.58
C ALA A 7 13.46 19.19 7.85
N TRP A 8 13.31 20.02 6.81
CA TRP A 8 13.35 21.48 6.96
C TRP A 8 12.26 22.01 7.90
N GLU A 9 11.02 21.52 7.76
CA GLU A 9 9.90 21.89 8.65
C GLU A 9 10.17 21.50 10.11
N ILE A 10 10.64 20.27 10.35
CA ILE A 10 10.94 19.77 11.70
C ILE A 10 12.10 20.57 12.31
N ALA A 11 13.15 20.85 11.53
CA ALA A 11 14.29 21.63 11.98
C ALA A 11 13.90 23.08 12.34
N ARG A 12 13.05 23.72 11.52
CA ARG A 12 12.50 25.06 11.80
C ARG A 12 11.61 25.10 13.05
N LYS A 13 10.83 24.04 13.28
CA LYS A 13 10.04 23.91 14.52
C LYS A 13 10.94 23.79 15.75
N GLY A 14 11.99 22.97 15.68
CA GLY A 14 13.00 22.86 16.75
C GLY A 14 13.67 24.20 17.05
N GLN A 15 14.11 24.91 16.00
CA GLN A 15 14.66 26.26 16.13
C GLN A 15 13.70 27.25 16.80
N LYS A 16 12.42 27.23 16.43
CA LYS A 16 11.40 28.15 16.99
C LYS A 16 11.12 27.85 18.47
N GLN A 17 11.19 26.59 18.90
CA GLN A 17 10.89 26.19 20.27
C GLN A 17 12.09 26.33 21.21
N PHE A 18 13.29 26.01 20.75
CA PHE A 18 14.48 25.88 21.60
C PHE A 18 15.58 26.89 21.27
N GLY A 19 15.41 27.72 20.24
CA GLY A 19 16.43 28.65 19.77
C GLY A 19 17.54 27.96 18.97
N GLY A 20 18.64 28.69 18.71
CA GLY A 20 19.78 28.19 17.92
C GLY A 20 19.59 28.31 16.40
N LYS A 21 20.42 27.59 15.64
CA LYS A 21 20.45 27.59 14.17
C LYS A 21 19.77 26.33 13.62
N VAL A 22 19.00 26.48 12.55
CA VAL A 22 18.29 25.36 11.88
C VAL A 22 19.22 24.19 11.56
N LYS A 23 20.46 24.46 11.14
CA LYS A 23 21.47 23.44 10.80
C LYS A 23 21.82 22.49 11.95
N GLU A 24 21.63 22.91 13.20
CA GLU A 24 21.92 22.10 14.39
C GLU A 24 20.85 21.01 14.60
N TYR A 25 19.62 21.27 14.14
CA TYR A 25 18.50 20.34 14.22
C TYR A 25 18.42 19.41 13.01
N PHE A 26 19.17 19.70 11.94
CA PHE A 26 19.00 19.07 10.64
C PHE A 26 19.19 17.55 10.68
N ALA A 27 20.26 17.07 11.33
CA ALA A 27 20.56 15.63 11.38
C ALA A 27 19.44 14.84 12.08
N LYS A 28 18.91 15.36 13.20
CA LYS A 28 17.80 14.73 13.94
C LYS A 28 16.47 14.87 13.18
N ALA A 29 16.22 16.03 12.59
CA ALA A 29 15.04 16.28 11.77
C ALA A 29 15.01 15.39 10.51
N LEU A 30 16.17 15.08 9.92
CA LEU A 30 16.28 14.17 8.78
C LEU A 30 15.97 12.74 9.20
N LYS A 31 16.49 12.28 10.35
CA LYS A 31 16.15 10.95 10.92
C LYS A 31 14.64 10.85 11.19
N MET A 32 14.06 11.84 11.86
CA MET A 32 12.61 11.88 12.12
C MET A 32 11.79 11.92 10.83
N SER A 33 12.25 12.65 9.81
CA SER A 33 11.56 12.72 8.51
C SER A 33 11.61 11.41 7.75
N TRP A 34 12.76 10.73 7.76
CA TRP A 34 12.89 9.38 7.20
C TRP A 34 12.02 8.38 7.96
N GLU A 35 11.95 8.47 9.29
CA GLU A 35 11.03 7.64 10.07
C GLU A 35 9.57 7.96 9.76
N ILE A 36 9.19 9.23 9.61
CA ILE A 36 7.82 9.63 9.25
C ILE A 36 7.46 9.15 7.85
N VAL A 37 8.38 9.24 6.89
CA VAL A 37 8.14 8.75 5.52
C VAL A 37 8.07 7.22 5.51
N LYS A 38 8.96 6.53 6.21
CA LYS A 38 8.97 5.06 6.31
C LYS A 38 7.77 4.52 7.09
N LYS A 39 7.41 5.13 8.23
CA LYS A 39 6.22 4.79 9.02
C LYS A 39 4.93 5.21 8.31
N GLY A 40 4.98 6.27 7.51
CA GLY A 40 3.89 6.72 6.65
C GLY A 40 3.64 5.81 5.45
N MET A 41 4.67 5.10 4.97
CA MET A 41 4.56 4.05 3.96
C MET A 41 4.47 2.66 4.63
N LYS A 42 3.46 2.47 5.48
CA LYS A 42 3.13 1.13 6.03
C LYS A 42 2.80 0.14 4.90
N TYR A 43 2.37 0.67 3.76
CA TYR A 43 2.03 -0.10 2.58
C TYR A 43 2.67 0.53 1.34
N VAL A 44 3.15 -0.32 0.44
CA VAL A 44 3.71 0.06 -0.86
C VAL A 44 2.76 -0.40 -1.95
N GLN A 45 2.55 0.45 -2.95
CA GLN A 45 1.78 0.10 -4.12
C GLN A 45 2.59 -0.91 -4.96
N VAL A 46 1.91 -1.95 -5.44
CA VAL A 46 2.47 -3.02 -6.26
C VAL A 46 1.86 -2.91 -7.65
N THR A 47 2.69 -3.01 -8.68
CA THR A 47 2.18 -3.06 -10.06
C THR A 47 1.48 -4.39 -10.32
N LYS A 48 0.58 -4.42 -11.32
CA LYS A 48 -0.07 -5.68 -11.73
C LYS A 48 0.95 -6.77 -12.11
N VAL A 49 2.07 -6.38 -12.71
CA VAL A 49 3.13 -7.32 -13.12
C VAL A 49 3.83 -7.91 -11.91
N GLU A 50 4.27 -7.09 -10.96
CA GLU A 50 4.92 -7.56 -9.72
C GLU A 50 4.00 -8.47 -8.90
N PHE A 51 2.72 -8.07 -8.79
CA PHE A 51 1.70 -8.85 -8.13
C PHE A 51 1.53 -10.24 -8.76
N MET A 52 1.39 -10.31 -10.09
CA MET A 52 1.27 -11.60 -10.80
C MET A 52 2.54 -12.44 -10.69
N ASN A 53 3.72 -11.81 -10.76
CA ASN A 53 4.99 -12.50 -10.59
C ASN A 53 5.15 -13.07 -9.19
N GLU A 54 4.68 -12.36 -8.16
CA GLU A 54 4.71 -12.83 -6.79
C GLU A 54 3.80 -14.06 -6.60
N ILE A 55 2.58 -14.05 -7.12
CA ILE A 55 1.68 -15.21 -7.10
C ILE A 55 2.32 -16.40 -7.83
N ARG A 56 2.89 -16.17 -9.02
CA ARG A 56 3.51 -17.24 -9.82
C ARG A 56 4.77 -17.84 -9.18
N SER A 57 5.59 -17.02 -8.53
CA SER A 57 6.86 -17.45 -7.94
C SER A 57 6.72 -18.02 -6.54
N LYS A 58 5.80 -17.49 -5.73
CA LYS A 58 5.64 -17.88 -4.33
C LYS A 58 4.39 -18.72 -4.07
N GLY A 59 3.49 -18.83 -5.03
CA GLY A 59 2.19 -19.46 -4.85
C GLY A 59 1.27 -18.71 -3.87
N LYS A 60 1.60 -17.47 -3.49
CA LYS A 60 0.81 -16.69 -2.54
C LYS A 60 1.01 -15.19 -2.65
N PHE A 61 0.01 -14.44 -2.22
CA PHE A 61 0.08 -12.98 -2.04
C PHE A 61 -0.84 -12.53 -0.91
N GLU A 62 -0.36 -11.63 -0.05
CA GLU A 62 -1.17 -10.98 0.97
C GLU A 62 -1.02 -9.46 0.83
N GLY A 63 -2.15 -8.76 0.79
CA GLY A 63 -2.15 -7.32 0.60
C GLY A 63 -3.53 -6.69 0.71
N PHE A 64 -3.67 -5.56 0.03
CA PHE A 64 -4.86 -4.72 0.06
C PHE A 64 -5.21 -4.19 -1.31
N LEU A 65 -6.49 -4.01 -1.58
CA LEU A 65 -7.04 -3.40 -2.78
C LEU A 65 -7.68 -2.06 -2.47
N THR A 66 -7.55 -1.11 -3.40
CA THR A 66 -8.28 0.17 -3.38
C THR A 66 -8.79 0.52 -4.77
N CYS A 67 -9.91 1.24 -4.85
CA CYS A 67 -10.46 1.79 -6.10
C CYS A 67 -9.94 3.20 -6.45
N LYS A 68 -9.12 3.79 -5.57
CA LYS A 68 -8.44 5.08 -5.78
C LYS A 68 -6.95 4.88 -5.52
N ASN A 69 -6.10 5.68 -6.16
CA ASN A 69 -4.65 5.64 -5.97
C ASN A 69 -4.22 6.26 -4.62
N GLU A 70 -4.86 5.81 -3.55
CA GLU A 70 -4.63 6.21 -2.17
C GLU A 70 -4.94 5.00 -1.27
N PHE A 71 -4.12 4.77 -0.25
CA PHE A 71 -4.36 3.75 0.77
C PHE A 71 -5.46 4.19 1.76
N LYS A 72 -6.72 4.17 1.32
CA LYS A 72 -7.92 4.44 2.13
C LYS A 72 -9.04 3.50 1.70
N ASN A 73 -9.97 3.19 2.62
CA ASN A 73 -11.10 2.28 2.37
C ASN A 73 -10.64 0.96 1.71
N THR A 74 -9.59 0.38 2.29
CA THR A 74 -8.86 -0.75 1.71
C THR A 74 -9.57 -2.06 2.00
N GLN A 75 -9.59 -2.94 1.01
CA GLN A 75 -10.04 -4.33 1.18
C GLN A 75 -8.83 -5.25 1.33
N LYS A 76 -8.76 -6.04 2.40
CA LYS A 76 -7.71 -7.05 2.53
C LYS A 76 -7.93 -8.16 1.50
N ILE A 77 -6.85 -8.63 0.88
CA ILE A 77 -6.84 -9.76 -0.05
C ILE A 77 -5.72 -10.73 0.31
N ASN A 78 -6.06 -12.02 0.38
CA ASN A 78 -5.13 -13.14 0.50
C ASN A 78 -5.33 -14.04 -0.72
N ILE A 79 -4.24 -14.44 -1.36
CA ILE A 79 -4.25 -15.34 -2.52
C ILE A 79 -3.32 -16.49 -2.22
N VAL A 80 -3.78 -17.70 -2.52
CA VAL A 80 -2.99 -18.93 -2.52
C VAL A 80 -3.20 -19.61 -3.86
N ALA A 81 -2.13 -19.97 -4.56
CA ALA A 81 -2.15 -20.67 -5.82
C ALA A 81 -1.52 -22.06 -5.64
N ASP A 82 -2.27 -23.08 -6.02
CA ASP A 82 -1.76 -24.45 -6.17
C ASP A 82 -1.17 -24.55 -7.59
N LEU A 83 0.16 -24.48 -7.68
CA LEU A 83 0.88 -24.46 -8.96
C LEU A 83 0.80 -25.80 -9.69
N GLU A 84 0.62 -26.91 -8.96
CA GLU A 84 0.52 -28.25 -9.54
C GLU A 84 -0.85 -28.48 -10.16
N LYS A 85 -1.91 -28.09 -9.44
CA LYS A 85 -3.29 -28.20 -9.93
C LYS A 85 -3.73 -27.04 -10.82
N LYS A 86 -2.90 -25.99 -10.89
CA LYS A 86 -3.22 -24.71 -11.59
C LYS A 86 -4.49 -24.06 -11.05
N GLU A 87 -4.74 -24.20 -9.75
CA GLU A 87 -5.89 -23.64 -9.07
C GLU A 87 -5.48 -22.42 -8.25
N ILE A 88 -6.39 -21.46 -8.08
CA ILE A 88 -6.19 -20.32 -7.20
C ILE A 88 -7.33 -20.23 -6.21
N THR A 89 -7.01 -19.81 -5.00
CA THR A 89 -7.97 -19.45 -3.96
C THR A 89 -7.72 -18.01 -3.58
N VAL A 90 -8.75 -17.18 -3.68
CA VAL A 90 -8.72 -15.76 -3.33
C VAL A 90 -9.70 -15.53 -2.19
N ASP A 91 -9.16 -15.11 -1.05
CA ASP A 91 -9.91 -14.70 0.14
C ASP A 91 -9.85 -13.17 0.25
N MET A 92 -11.02 -12.53 0.30
CA MET A 92 -11.13 -11.09 0.51
C MET A 92 -11.78 -10.75 1.85
N GLY A 93 -11.83 -11.66 2.83
CA GLY A 93 -12.47 -11.44 4.13
C GLY A 93 -13.99 -11.22 4.07
N LEU A 94 -14.58 -11.36 2.88
CA LEU A 94 -16.01 -11.52 2.65
C LEU A 94 -16.27 -13.03 2.77
N LYS A 95 -17.46 -13.45 3.22
CA LYS A 95 -17.83 -14.85 3.52
C LYS A 95 -17.72 -15.86 2.35
N SER A 96 -17.05 -15.52 1.25
CA SER A 96 -16.88 -16.31 0.03
C SER A 96 -15.41 -16.38 -0.40
N LEU A 97 -14.92 -17.59 -0.62
CA LEU A 97 -13.67 -17.85 -1.33
C LEU A 97 -13.93 -17.80 -2.85
N TYR A 98 -13.03 -17.21 -3.62
CA TYR A 98 -13.10 -17.20 -5.09
C TYR A 98 -12.05 -18.13 -5.69
N THR A 99 -12.41 -18.80 -6.77
CA THR A 99 -11.50 -19.64 -7.58
C THR A 99 -10.94 -18.91 -8.80
N ASP A 100 -11.39 -17.67 -9.04
CA ASP A 100 -10.92 -16.79 -10.12
C ASP A 100 -10.62 -15.38 -9.58
N LEU A 101 -9.42 -14.89 -9.87
CA LEU A 101 -8.93 -13.59 -9.39
C LEU A 101 -9.61 -12.42 -10.11
N SER A 102 -9.94 -12.58 -11.39
CA SER A 102 -10.66 -11.56 -12.15
C SER A 102 -12.08 -11.41 -11.61
N GLU A 103 -12.74 -12.52 -11.30
CA GLU A 103 -14.06 -12.52 -10.66
C GLU A 103 -14.03 -11.82 -9.30
N ALA A 104 -13.05 -12.16 -8.44
CA ALA A 104 -12.84 -11.50 -7.15
C ALA A 104 -12.68 -9.98 -7.31
N ILE A 105 -11.79 -9.54 -8.20
CA ILE A 105 -11.54 -8.12 -8.45
C ILE A 105 -12.79 -7.41 -9.01
N ASN A 106 -13.53 -8.07 -9.92
CA ASN A 106 -14.76 -7.52 -10.48
C ASN A 106 -15.87 -7.41 -9.42
N ASN A 107 -15.97 -8.37 -8.51
CA ASN A 107 -16.89 -8.30 -7.37
C ASN A 107 -16.53 -7.18 -6.40
N TYR A 108 -15.24 -6.99 -6.09
CA TYR A 108 -14.76 -5.87 -5.29
C TYR A 108 -15.14 -4.53 -5.93
N LYS A 109 -14.95 -4.39 -7.25
CA LYS A 109 -15.38 -3.19 -8.00
C LYS A 109 -16.89 -2.95 -7.87
N ARG A 110 -17.71 -3.96 -8.15
CA ARG A 110 -19.18 -3.86 -8.12
C ARG A 110 -19.74 -3.39 -6.77
N HIS A 111 -19.16 -3.86 -5.66
CA HIS A 111 -19.63 -3.52 -4.32
C HIS A 111 -19.14 -2.16 -3.82
N ASN A 112 -18.13 -1.57 -4.46
CA ASN A 112 -17.67 -0.23 -4.12
C ASN A 112 -18.39 0.79 -5.01
N HIS A 113 -19.44 1.42 -4.48
CA HIS A 113 -20.30 2.41 -5.18
C HIS A 113 -19.57 3.59 -5.85
N TYR A 114 -18.29 3.80 -5.55
CA TYR A 114 -17.42 4.79 -6.21
C TYR A 114 -16.81 4.29 -7.52
N ALA A 115 -16.98 3.01 -7.85
CA ALA A 115 -16.37 2.37 -9.02
C ALA A 115 -17.34 2.37 -10.20
N GLY A 116 -17.38 3.46 -10.96
CA GLY A 116 -18.02 3.48 -12.28
C GLY A 116 -17.31 2.55 -13.28
N ASN A 117 -17.89 2.38 -14.47
CA ASN A 117 -17.24 1.67 -15.58
C ASN A 117 -15.85 2.28 -15.85
N GLY A 118 -14.80 1.44 -15.80
CA GLY A 118 -13.40 1.85 -16.03
C GLY A 118 -12.55 2.06 -14.78
N THR A 119 -13.07 1.82 -13.58
CA THR A 119 -12.31 2.04 -12.33
C THR A 119 -11.10 1.10 -12.21
N GLU A 120 -9.91 1.69 -12.08
CA GLU A 120 -8.66 1.00 -11.81
C GLU A 120 -8.63 0.47 -10.36
N VAL A 121 -8.07 -0.73 -10.18
CA VAL A 121 -7.83 -1.28 -8.85
C VAL A 121 -6.34 -1.21 -8.58
N TYR A 122 -5.99 -0.58 -7.47
CA TYR A 122 -4.62 -0.44 -7.00
C TYR A 122 -4.35 -1.48 -5.94
N ILE A 123 -3.18 -2.10 -6.04
CA ILE A 123 -2.75 -3.20 -5.19
C ILE A 123 -1.68 -2.66 -4.25
N TRP A 124 -1.79 -2.99 -2.98
CA TRP A 124 -0.87 -2.57 -1.94
C TRP A 124 -0.42 -3.78 -1.14
N ARG A 125 0.83 -3.78 -0.67
CA ARG A 125 1.30 -4.76 0.31
C ARG A 125 1.94 -4.05 1.49
N ALA A 126 2.01 -4.72 2.64
CA ALA A 126 2.82 -4.22 3.74
C ALA A 126 4.29 -4.11 3.29
N ASN A 127 4.93 -3.00 3.66
CA ASN A 127 6.36 -2.80 3.39
C ASN A 127 7.24 -3.60 4.35
#